data_AF-A0A7I7Z384-F1
#
_entry.id   AF-A0A7I7Z384-F1
#
_cell.length_a   1.000
_cell.length_b   1.000
_cell.length_c   1.000
_cell.angle_alpha   90.00
_cell.angle_beta   90.00
_cell.angle_gamma   90.00
#
_symmetry.space_group_name_H-M   'P 1'
#
loop_
_entity.id
_entity.type
_entity.pdbx_description
1 polymer ?
#
loop_
_entity_poly.entity_id
_entity_poly.type
_entity_poly.pdbx_seq_one_letter_code
_entity_poly.pdbx_strand_id
1 'polypeptide(L)'
;MGLFGYLAILAGVAELAFAAAAFVFVNRLLEREPTSTSEEVGSSGKVFRKLRKGEPMSEDELEFAAQAVFDRGSLMAFSIPAAIFSLGCIFLFGGLEVHGPHSLRPYIGLFPMFGSLNMTIRLLRIAALKKRLRFVGDLGWEGLGGPR
;
A
#
# COMPACT_ATOMS: atom_id res chain seq x y z
N MET A 1 -25.86 -4.84 -23.91
CA MET A 1 -24.71 -4.95 -23.00
C MET A 1 -24.47 -6.42 -22.73
N GLY A 2 -23.31 -6.92 -23.12
CA GLY A 2 -22.81 -8.24 -22.82
C GLY A 2 -22.20 -8.32 -21.41
N LEU A 3 -21.63 -9.48 -21.09
CA LEU A 3 -21.00 -9.76 -19.79
C LEU A 3 -19.89 -8.75 -19.47
N PHE A 4 -19.04 -8.42 -20.45
CA PHE A 4 -17.91 -7.52 -20.25
C PHE A 4 -18.39 -6.09 -19.96
N GLY A 5 -19.48 -5.65 -20.58
CA GLY A 5 -20.15 -4.38 -20.22
C GLY A 5 -20.56 -4.32 -18.74
N TYR A 6 -21.18 -5.38 -18.21
CA TYR A 6 -21.54 -5.42 -16.79
C TYR A 6 -20.32 -5.43 -15.86
N LEU A 7 -19.27 -6.20 -16.21
CA LEU A 7 -18.02 -6.21 -15.46
C LEU A 7 -17.33 -4.84 -15.46
N ALA A 8 -17.39 -4.10 -16.57
CA ALA A 8 -16.85 -2.75 -16.68
C ALA A 8 -17.61 -1.76 -15.79
N ILE A 9 -18.95 -1.86 -15.74
CA ILE A 9 -19.78 -1.03 -14.85
C ILE A 9 -19.47 -1.35 -13.38
N LEU A 10 -19.39 -2.64 -13.02
CA LEU A 10 -19.04 -3.06 -11.66
C LEU A 10 -17.65 -2.54 -11.26
N ALA A 11 -16.68 -2.63 -12.16
CA ALA A 11 -15.34 -2.06 -11.95
C ALA A 11 -15.40 -0.53 -11.80
N GLY A 12 -16.25 0.16 -12.56
CA GLY A 12 -16.49 1.61 -12.41
C GLY A 12 -17.06 2.00 -11.05
N VAL A 13 -18.02 1.24 -10.54
CA VAL A 13 -18.58 1.47 -9.20
C VAL A 13 -17.52 1.20 -8.12
N ALA A 14 -16.75 0.13 -8.26
CA ALA A 14 -15.65 -0.19 -7.34
C ALA A 14 -14.57 0.90 -7.37
N GLU A 15 -14.22 1.41 -8.55
CA GLU A 15 -13.26 2.50 -8.72
C GLU A 15 -13.68 3.74 -7.95
N LEU A 16 -14.94 4.17 -8.07
CA LEU A 16 -15.42 5.34 -7.34
C LEU A 16 -15.32 5.15 -5.81
N ALA A 17 -15.66 3.96 -5.31
CA ALA A 17 -15.57 3.65 -3.89
C ALA A 17 -14.11 3.65 -3.40
N PHE A 18 -13.20 3.01 -4.14
CA PHE A 18 -11.79 2.96 -3.77
C PHE A 18 -11.09 4.30 -3.93
N ALA A 19 -11.41 5.07 -4.97
CA ALA A 19 -10.89 6.42 -5.16
C ALA A 19 -11.32 7.36 -4.03
N ALA A 20 -12.60 7.29 -3.59
CA ALA A 20 -13.07 8.06 -2.44
C ALA A 20 -12.33 7.66 -1.15
N ALA A 21 -12.14 6.37 -0.90
CA ALA A 21 -11.39 5.89 0.25
C ALA A 21 -9.91 6.32 0.19
N ALA A 22 -9.28 6.28 -0.98
CA ALA A 22 -7.91 6.71 -1.21
C ALA A 22 -7.76 8.22 -1.00
N PHE A 23 -8.72 9.02 -1.47
CA PHE A 23 -8.74 10.46 -1.25
C PHE A 23 -8.80 10.80 0.24
N VAL A 24 -9.71 10.18 1.00
CA VAL A 24 -9.78 10.34 2.46
C VAL A 24 -8.48 9.90 3.13
N PHE A 25 -7.90 8.79 2.71
CA PHE A 25 -6.64 8.30 3.25
C PHE A 25 -5.48 9.26 3.00
N VAL A 26 -5.32 9.75 1.77
CA VAL A 26 -4.27 10.70 1.40
C VAL A 26 -4.45 12.02 2.15
N ASN A 27 -5.66 12.56 2.25
CA ASN A 27 -5.90 13.78 3.01
C ASN A 27 -5.56 13.61 4.49
N ARG A 28 -5.93 12.48 5.11
CA ARG A 28 -5.53 12.16 6.48
C ARG A 28 -4.01 12.07 6.66
N LEU A 29 -3.28 11.64 5.63
CA LEU A 29 -1.82 11.62 5.66
C LEU A 29 -1.23 13.04 5.51
N LEU A 30 -1.83 13.88 4.66
CA LEU A 30 -1.38 15.25 4.41
C LEU A 30 -1.68 16.21 5.56
N GLU A 31 -2.79 15.99 6.27
CA GLU A 31 -3.18 16.79 7.45
C GLU A 31 -2.35 16.45 8.70
N ARG A 32 -1.51 15.41 8.65
CA ARG A 32 -0.62 15.05 9.77
C ARG A 32 0.69 15.82 9.70
N GLU A 33 1.11 16.34 10.86
CA GLU A 33 2.38 17.04 11.05
C GLU A 33 3.56 16.11 10.67
N PRO A 34 4.46 16.51 9.75
CA PRO A 34 5.59 15.69 9.35
C PRO A 34 6.55 15.49 10.53
N THR A 35 6.73 14.25 10.97
CA THR A 35 7.76 13.89 11.96
C THR A 35 9.16 14.22 11.43
N SER A 36 10.04 14.74 12.28
CA SER A 36 11.40 15.23 11.94
C SER A 36 12.28 14.23 11.15
N THR A 37 12.01 12.93 11.24
CA THR A 37 12.72 11.88 10.48
C THR A 37 12.24 11.72 9.01
N SER A 38 11.11 12.33 8.66
CA SER A 38 10.48 12.27 7.33
C SER A 38 11.19 13.16 6.30
N GLU A 39 12.03 14.11 6.72
CA GLU A 39 12.69 15.08 5.83
C GLU A 39 13.92 14.51 5.10
N GLU A 40 14.53 13.42 5.58
CA GLU A 40 15.68 12.81 4.90
C GLU A 40 15.25 11.81 3.81
N VAL A 41 15.45 12.21 2.55
CA VAL A 41 15.31 11.33 1.37
C VAL A 41 16.27 10.13 1.51
N GLY A 42 15.74 8.97 1.91
CA GLY A 42 16.48 7.71 2.04
C GLY A 42 16.55 7.13 3.46
N SER A 43 16.17 7.89 4.50
CA SER A 43 16.14 7.43 5.90
C SER A 43 15.22 6.20 6.05
N SER A 44 14.02 6.28 5.45
CA SER A 44 13.04 5.20 5.40
C SER A 44 13.63 3.89 4.90
N GLY A 45 14.37 3.92 3.78
CA GLY A 45 14.96 2.70 3.19
C GLY A 45 15.97 2.03 4.12
N LYS A 46 16.79 2.83 4.82
CA LYS A 46 17.80 2.36 5.78
C LYS A 46 17.14 1.78 7.02
N VAL A 47 16.13 2.45 7.57
CA VAL A 47 15.33 2.00 8.72
C VAL A 47 14.61 0.69 8.40
N PHE A 48 13.91 0.60 7.26
CA PHE A 48 13.24 -0.65 6.84
C PHE A 48 14.23 -1.79 6.58
N ARG A 49 15.46 -1.50 6.14
CA ARG A 49 16.50 -2.51 5.97
C ARG A 49 16.99 -3.03 7.32
N LYS A 50 17.27 -2.14 8.27
CA LYS A 50 17.63 -2.50 9.66
C LYS A 50 16.53 -3.36 10.30
N LEU A 51 15.27 -2.90 10.23
CA LEU A 51 14.11 -3.64 10.73
C LEU A 51 13.96 -5.02 10.08
N ARG A 52 14.17 -5.12 8.75
CA ARG A 52 14.11 -6.41 8.05
C ARG A 52 15.23 -7.35 8.48
N LYS A 53 16.42 -6.83 8.80
CA LYS A 53 17.57 -7.62 9.24
C LYS A 53 17.60 -7.90 10.75
N GLY A 54 16.77 -7.22 11.54
CA GLY A 54 16.82 -7.28 13.01
C GLY A 54 18.08 -6.63 13.58
N GLU A 55 18.64 -5.64 12.87
CA GLU A 55 19.79 -4.86 13.36
C GLU A 55 19.34 -3.95 14.52
N PRO A 56 20.24 -3.61 15.47
CA PRO A 56 19.93 -2.68 16.55
C PRO A 56 19.53 -1.31 15.97
N MET A 57 18.44 -0.74 16.50
CA MET A 57 17.83 0.51 16.07
C MET A 57 17.74 1.46 17.27
N SER A 58 17.90 2.76 17.03
CA SER A 58 17.61 3.76 18.07
C SER A 58 16.10 3.88 18.32
N GLU A 59 15.71 4.48 19.44
CA GLU A 59 14.31 4.68 19.82
C GLU A 59 13.55 5.50 18.77
N ASP A 60 14.14 6.59 18.26
CA ASP A 60 13.59 7.39 17.15
C ASP A 60 13.40 6.57 15.85
N GLU A 61 14.34 5.67 15.53
CA GLU A 61 14.25 4.81 14.35
C GLU A 61 13.12 3.77 14.50
N LEU A 62 12.90 3.27 15.73
CA LEU A 62 11.83 2.34 16.07
C LEU A 62 10.46 3.00 16.00
N GLU A 63 10.31 4.21 16.54
CA GLU A 63 9.04 4.97 16.49
C GLU A 63 8.67 5.32 15.05
N PHE A 64 9.63 5.79 14.26
CA PHE A 64 9.44 6.04 12.83
C PHE A 64 9.03 4.77 12.06
N ALA A 65 9.69 3.64 12.33
CA ALA A 65 9.36 2.36 11.72
C ALA A 65 7.96 1.87 12.12
N ALA A 66 7.59 2.04 13.40
CA ALA A 66 6.28 1.68 13.91
C ALA A 66 5.17 2.45 13.22
N GLN A 67 5.33 3.76 13.12
CA GLN A 67 4.39 4.64 12.46
C GLN A 67 4.23 4.26 10.98
N ALA A 68 5.35 4.11 10.26
CA ALA A 68 5.30 3.79 8.83
C ALA A 68 4.76 2.38 8.54
N VAL A 69 4.96 1.40 9.42
CA VAL A 69 4.34 0.06 9.33
C VAL A 69 2.84 0.12 9.65
N PHE A 70 2.43 0.94 10.61
CA PHE A 70 1.03 1.12 10.97
C PHE A 70 0.25 1.77 9.81
N ASP A 71 0.79 2.84 9.24
CA ASP A 71 0.13 3.59 8.17
C ASP A 71 0.02 2.75 6.89
N ARG A 72 1.11 2.09 6.48
CA ARG A 72 1.15 1.23 5.28
C ARG A 72 0.50 -0.14 5.48
N GLY A 73 0.31 -0.56 6.72
CA GLY A 73 -0.43 -1.77 7.08
C GLY A 73 -1.93 -1.54 7.26
N SER A 74 -2.40 -0.30 7.18
CA SER A 74 -3.82 0.02 7.32
C SER A 74 -4.65 -0.49 6.13
N LEU A 75 -5.89 -0.89 6.38
CA LEU A 75 -6.82 -1.30 5.32
C LEU A 75 -7.04 -0.19 4.28
N MET A 76 -6.97 1.07 4.72
CA MET A 76 -7.08 2.24 3.84
C MET A 76 -5.92 2.34 2.86
N ALA A 77 -4.71 1.90 3.20
CA ALA A 77 -3.58 1.90 2.26
C ALA A 77 -3.82 1.00 1.03
N PHE A 78 -4.66 -0.03 1.16
CA PHE A 78 -5.04 -0.91 0.05
C PHE A 78 -6.06 -0.29 -0.92
N SER A 79 -6.70 0.82 -0.54
CA SER A 79 -7.61 1.53 -1.44
C SER A 79 -6.89 2.08 -2.68
N ILE A 80 -5.64 2.50 -2.53
CA ILE A 80 -4.82 3.03 -3.64
C ILE A 80 -4.58 1.96 -4.73
N PRO A 81 -3.97 0.78 -4.43
CA PRO A 81 -3.82 -0.24 -5.44
C PRO A 81 -5.16 -0.83 -5.90
N ALA A 82 -6.19 -0.89 -5.06
CA ALA A 82 -7.51 -1.34 -5.45
C ALA A 82 -8.17 -0.43 -6.50
N ALA A 83 -8.00 0.89 -6.38
CA ALA A 83 -8.43 1.85 -7.40
C ALA A 83 -7.66 1.61 -8.71
N ILE A 84 -6.31 1.60 -8.68
CA ILE A 84 -5.50 1.36 -9.88
C ILE A 84 -5.89 0.04 -10.58
N PHE A 85 -6.17 -1.02 -9.82
CA PHE A 85 -6.67 -2.29 -10.35
C PHE A 85 -8.04 -2.15 -11.02
N SER A 86 -8.98 -1.47 -10.36
CA SER A 86 -10.35 -1.26 -10.86
C SER A 86 -10.34 -0.42 -12.14
N LEU A 87 -9.52 0.63 -12.21
CA LEU A 87 -9.27 1.38 -13.43
C LEU A 87 -8.80 0.47 -14.58
N GLY A 88 -7.84 -0.43 -14.31
CA GLY A 88 -7.38 -1.42 -15.29
C GLY A 88 -8.50 -2.34 -15.77
N CYS A 89 -9.38 -2.79 -14.87
CA CYS A 89 -10.57 -3.58 -15.21
C CYS A 89 -11.56 -2.82 -16.11
N ILE A 90 -11.78 -1.52 -15.89
CA ILE A 90 -12.64 -0.69 -16.76
C ILE A 90 -12.11 -0.69 -18.18
N PHE A 91 -10.79 -0.46 -18.37
CA PHE A 91 -10.17 -0.49 -19.70
C PHE A 91 -10.22 -1.87 -20.35
N LEU A 92 -9.98 -2.94 -19.58
CA LEU A 92 -9.99 -4.31 -20.07
C LEU A 92 -11.41 -4.74 -20.48
N PHE A 93 -12.37 -4.68 -19.57
CA PHE A 93 -13.72 -5.16 -19.84
C PHE A 93 -14.49 -4.23 -20.77
N GLY A 94 -14.37 -2.92 -20.60
CA GLY A 94 -14.97 -1.95 -21.52
C GLY A 94 -14.38 -2.07 -22.93
N GLY A 95 -13.06 -2.28 -23.03
CA GLY A 95 -12.39 -2.56 -24.29
C GLY A 95 -12.88 -3.85 -24.94
N LEU A 96 -13.00 -4.94 -24.18
CA LEU A 96 -13.48 -6.25 -24.68
C LEU A 96 -14.92 -6.18 -25.17
N GLU A 97 -15.79 -5.43 -24.49
CA GLU A 97 -17.18 -5.22 -24.91
C GLU A 97 -17.26 -4.46 -26.25
N VAL A 98 -16.43 -3.43 -26.44
CA VAL A 98 -16.50 -2.56 -27.62
C VAL A 98 -15.73 -3.11 -28.82
N HIS A 99 -14.54 -3.66 -28.60
CA HIS A 99 -13.62 -4.05 -29.67
C HIS A 99 -13.46 -5.56 -29.83
N GLY A 100 -13.98 -6.36 -28.89
CA GLY A 100 -13.80 -7.79 -28.86
C GLY A 100 -12.36 -8.23 -28.52
N PRO A 101 -12.12 -9.54 -28.41
CA PRO A 101 -10.84 -10.12 -27.98
C PRO A 101 -9.74 -10.06 -29.04
N HIS A 102 -10.08 -9.82 -30.32
CA HIS A 102 -9.13 -9.77 -31.43
C HIS A 102 -8.30 -8.47 -31.47
N SER A 103 -8.73 -7.43 -30.76
CA SER A 103 -7.99 -6.18 -30.64
C SER A 103 -7.03 -6.24 -29.45
N LEU A 104 -5.82 -5.67 -29.60
CA LEU A 104 -4.88 -5.51 -28.49
C LEU A 104 -5.24 -4.38 -27.52
N ARG A 105 -6.12 -3.47 -27.91
CA ARG A 105 -6.48 -2.26 -27.14
C ARG A 105 -7.00 -2.53 -25.72
N PRO A 106 -7.89 -3.51 -25.48
CA PRO A 106 -8.41 -3.78 -24.13
C PRO A 106 -7.29 -4.19 -23.16
N TYR A 107 -6.28 -4.89 -23.65
CA TYR A 107 -5.20 -5.44 -22.83
C TYR A 107 -4.22 -4.38 -22.31
N ILE A 108 -4.34 -3.11 -22.74
CA ILE A 108 -3.61 -1.99 -22.13
C ILE A 108 -3.98 -1.86 -20.63
N GLY A 109 -5.21 -2.23 -20.26
CA GLY A 109 -5.66 -2.28 -18.86
C GLY A 109 -4.88 -3.25 -17.98
N LEU A 110 -4.15 -4.23 -18.54
CA LEU A 110 -3.36 -5.17 -17.75
C LEU A 110 -2.13 -4.52 -17.11
N PHE A 111 -1.55 -3.49 -17.72
CA PHE A 111 -0.40 -2.77 -17.15
C PHE A 111 -0.67 -2.19 -15.76
N PRO A 112 -1.73 -1.37 -15.56
CA PRO A 112 -2.07 -0.87 -14.23
C PRO A 112 -2.45 -2.00 -13.27
N MET A 113 -3.11 -3.08 -13.74
CA MET A 113 -3.42 -4.24 -12.90
C MET A 113 -2.17 -4.94 -12.38
N PHE A 114 -1.14 -5.16 -13.21
CA PHE A 114 0.12 -5.75 -12.75
C PHE A 114 0.88 -4.80 -11.81
N GLY A 115 0.86 -3.50 -12.10
CA GLY A 115 1.43 -2.48 -11.22
C GLY A 115 0.79 -2.49 -9.83
N SER A 116 -0.54 -2.53 -9.75
CA SER A 116 -1.26 -2.55 -8.49
C SER A 116 -1.04 -3.85 -7.71
N LEU A 117 -0.95 -5.00 -8.38
CA LEU A 117 -0.58 -6.27 -7.74
C LEU A 117 0.81 -6.18 -7.10
N ASN A 118 1.80 -5.60 -7.80
CA ASN A 118 3.12 -5.39 -7.24
C ASN A 118 3.07 -4.51 -5.98
N MET A 119 2.29 -3.43 -6.03
CA MET A 119 2.09 -2.52 -4.90
C MET A 119 1.42 -3.22 -3.72
N THR A 120 0.36 -3.99 -3.95
CA THR A 120 -0.33 -4.81 -2.93
C THR A 120 0.64 -5.78 -2.24
N ILE A 121 1.48 -6.49 -3.01
CA ILE A 121 2.49 -7.39 -2.44
C ILE A 121 3.48 -6.61 -1.55
N ARG A 122 3.90 -5.41 -1.97
CA ARG A 122 4.79 -4.56 -1.14
C ARG A 122 4.11 -4.16 0.17
N LEU A 123 2.84 -3.75 0.13
CA LEU A 123 2.08 -3.40 1.34
C LEU A 123 1.94 -4.61 2.29
N LEU A 124 1.60 -5.79 1.76
CA LEU A 124 1.50 -7.03 2.55
C LEU A 124 2.84 -7.39 3.20
N ARG A 125 3.96 -7.25 2.48
CA ARG A 125 5.30 -7.48 3.02
C ARG A 125 5.64 -6.51 4.15
N ILE A 126 5.22 -5.24 4.04
CA ILE A 126 5.41 -4.24 5.09
C ILE A 126 4.51 -4.55 6.29
N ALA A 127 3.25 -4.89 6.07
CA ALA A 127 2.33 -5.29 7.13
C ALA A 127 2.84 -6.51 7.92
N ALA A 128 3.49 -7.47 7.24
CA ALA A 128 4.14 -8.60 7.89
C ALA A 128 5.32 -8.22 8.79
N LEU A 129 5.99 -7.08 8.54
CA LEU A 129 7.06 -6.57 9.41
C LEU A 129 6.55 -6.10 10.78
N LYS A 130 5.24 -5.88 10.94
CA LYS A 130 4.62 -5.56 12.24
C LYS A 130 4.97 -6.58 13.32
N LYS A 131 5.10 -7.87 12.96
CA LYS A 131 5.50 -8.93 13.90
C LYS A 131 6.96 -8.81 14.33
N ARG A 132 7.85 -8.44 13.40
CA ARG A 132 9.28 -8.23 13.68
C ARG A 132 9.52 -6.99 14.51
N LEU A 133 8.76 -5.93 14.26
CA LEU A 133 8.80 -4.70 15.06
C LEU A 133 8.45 -4.98 16.53
N ARG A 134 7.42 -5.79 16.81
CA ARG A 134 7.08 -6.20 18.19
C ARG A 134 8.25 -6.92 18.85
N PHE A 135 8.83 -7.91 18.17
CA PHE A 135 9.97 -8.68 18.68
C PHE A 135 11.21 -7.82 18.96
N VAL A 136 11.55 -6.87 18.07
CA VAL A 136 12.69 -5.95 18.28
C VAL A 136 12.40 -4.93 19.39
N GLY A 137 11.16 -4.45 19.51
CA GLY A 137 10.74 -3.60 20.62
C GLY A 137 10.88 -4.31 21.98
N ASP A 138 10.50 -5.58 22.05
CA ASP A 138 10.64 -6.40 23.26
C ASP A 138 12.13 -6.60 23.64
N LEU A 139 13.00 -6.86 22.65
CA LEU A 139 14.45 -6.97 22.84
C LEU A 139 15.12 -5.65 23.27
N GLY A 140 14.66 -4.52 22.74
CA GLY A 140 15.12 -3.19 23.14
C GLY A 140 14.73 -2.87 24.60
N TRP A 141 13.56 -3.32 25.04
CA TRP A 141 13.08 -3.19 26.41
C TRP A 141 13.87 -4.06 27.41
N GLU A 142 14.22 -5.29 27.04
CA GLU A 142 15.06 -6.18 27.88
C GLU A 142 16.52 -5.70 27.99
N GLY A 143 17.06 -5.06 26.94
CA GLY A 143 18.43 -4.53 26.92
C GLY A 143 18.65 -3.26 27.76
N LEU A 144 17.58 -2.55 28.14
CA LEU A 144 17.65 -1.26 28.86
C LEU A 144 17.33 -1.36 30.36
N GLY A 145 17.13 -2.56 30.91
CA GLY A 145 16.96 -2.74 32.35
C GLY A 145 15.68 -2.11 32.90
N GLY A 146 14.51 -2.56 32.41
CA GLY A 146 13.21 -2.11 32.90
C GLY A 146 13.03 -2.27 34.42
N PRO A 147 12.25 -1.39 35.08
CA PRO A 147 12.04 -1.44 36.53
C PRO A 147 11.30 -2.71 36.94
N ARG A 148 11.81 -3.34 38.00
CA ARG A 148 11.26 -4.55 38.64
C ARG A 148 9.86 -4.31 39.21
#